data_AF-A0A662G843-F1
#
_entry.id   AF-A0A662G843-F1
#
_cell.length_a   1.000
_cell.length_b   1.000
_cell.length_c   1.000
_cell.angle_alpha   90.00
_cell.angle_beta   90.00
_cell.angle_gamma   90.00
#
_symmetry.space_group_name_H-M   'P 1'
#
loop_
_entity.id
_entity.type
_entity.pdbx_description
1 polymer ?
#
loop_
_entity_poly.entity_id
_entity_poly.type
_entity_poly.pdbx_seq_one_letter_code
_entity_poly.pdbx_strand_id
1 'polypeptide(L)' 'MRPNLEEYRGREMNEPRIRIEGIGPVLQADIALRPLTIFIGPNNVGKSYTSIIIHALKNALLDAVSTFRMRFLRK' A
#
# COMPACT_ATOMS: atom_id res chain seq x y z
N MET A 1 -24.90 10.91 0.61
CA MET A 1 -24.48 12.01 -0.28
C MET A 1 -23.38 11.47 -1.20
N ARG A 2 -23.43 11.70 -2.51
CA ARG A 2 -22.34 11.29 -3.43
C ARG A 2 -21.24 12.37 -3.40
N PRO A 3 -19.95 12.01 -3.39
CA PRO A 3 -18.87 12.99 -3.43
C PRO A 3 -18.91 13.82 -4.72
N ASN A 4 -18.40 15.05 -4.67
CA ASN A 4 -18.19 15.87 -5.86
C ASN A 4 -16.79 15.64 -6.48
N LEU A 5 -16.55 16.17 -7.70
CA LEU A 5 -15.31 15.97 -8.45
C LEU A 5 -14.04 16.43 -7.70
N GLU A 6 -14.12 17.54 -6.97
CA GLU A 6 -13.01 18.05 -6.17
C GLU A 6 -12.71 17.11 -4.98
N GLU A 7 -13.74 16.56 -4.34
CA GLU A 7 -13.58 15.53 -3.30
C GLU A 7 -12.97 14.23 -3.85
N TYR A 8 -13.30 13.84 -5.08
CA TYR A 8 -12.65 12.68 -5.72
C TYR A 8 -11.16 12.94 -5.98
N ARG A 9 -10.79 14.12 -6.50
CA ARG A 9 -9.38 14.50 -6.71
C ARG A 9 -8.62 14.63 -5.39
N GLY A 10 -9.25 15.20 -4.37
CA GLY A 10 -8.69 15.28 -3.03
C GLY A 10 -8.43 13.91 -2.40
N ARG A 11 -9.26 12.89 -2.70
CA ARG A 11 -9.00 11.50 -2.28
C ARG A 11 -7.83 10.88 -3.03
N GLU A 12 -7.74 11.05 -4.35
CA GLU A 12 -6.59 10.51 -5.12
C GLU A 12 -5.24 11.04 -4.65
N MET A 13 -5.15 12.31 -4.22
CA MET A 13 -3.92 12.88 -3.67
C MET A 13 -3.49 12.28 -2.32
N ASN A 14 -4.42 11.67 -1.58
CA ASN A 14 -4.19 11.13 -0.24
C ASN A 14 -4.17 9.58 -0.20
N GLU A 15 -4.38 8.91 -1.34
CA GLU A 15 -4.32 7.45 -1.42
C GLU A 15 -2.85 6.99 -1.40
N PRO A 16 -2.44 6.13 -0.45
CA PRO A 16 -1.09 5.57 -0.45
C PRO A 16 -0.83 4.83 -1.76
N ARG A 17 0.23 5.19 -2.47
CA ARG A 17 0.65 4.49 -3.69
C ARG A 17 1.83 3.59 -3.41
N ILE A 18 1.82 2.42 -4.03
CA ILE A 18 2.92 1.46 -3.99
C ILE A 18 3.35 1.14 -5.42
N ARG A 19 4.66 1.26 -5.65
CA ARG A 19 5.31 0.82 -6.89
C ARG A 19 6.14 -0.44 -6.60
N ILE A 20 5.97 -1.45 -7.44
CA ILE A 20 6.68 -2.74 -7.36
C ILE A 20 7.35 -2.97 -8.71
N GLU A 21 8.63 -3.31 -8.71
CA GLU A 21 9.40 -3.59 -9.92
C GLU A 21 10.31 -4.80 -9.68
N GLY A 22 10.22 -5.80 -10.56
CA GLY A 22 11.11 -6.96 -10.56
C GLY A 22 11.02 -7.90 -9.35
N ILE A 23 9.83 -8.06 -8.74
CA ILE A 23 9.65 -8.94 -7.58
C ILE A 23 8.78 -10.16 -7.93
N GLY A 24 9.38 -11.35 -7.93
CA GLY A 24 8.71 -12.60 -8.28
C GLY A 24 8.10 -12.51 -9.69
N PRO A 25 6.83 -12.94 -9.89
CA PRO A 25 6.15 -12.81 -11.19
C PRO A 25 5.63 -11.39 -11.49
N VAL A 26 5.86 -10.41 -10.60
CA VAL A 26 5.46 -9.00 -10.82
C VAL A 26 6.60 -8.27 -11.52
N LEU A 27 6.48 -8.05 -12.83
CA LEU A 27 7.44 -7.26 -13.60
C LEU A 27 7.39 -5.77 -13.21
N GLN A 28 6.19 -5.18 -13.25
CA GLN A 28 5.94 -3.80 -12.82
C GLN A 28 4.49 -3.67 -12.35
N ALA A 29 4.27 -2.92 -11.26
CA ALA A 29 2.95 -2.52 -10.79
C ALA A 29 3.00 -1.12 -10.14
N ASP A 30 1.99 -0.29 -10.41
CA ASP A 30 1.72 0.98 -9.74
C ASP A 30 0.28 0.94 -9.23
N ILE A 31 0.12 0.88 -7.91
CA ILE A 31 -1.15 0.59 -7.25
C ILE A 31 -1.47 1.71 -6.26
N ALA A 32 -2.60 2.39 -6.46
CA ALA A 32 -3.21 3.21 -5.42
C ALA A 32 -3.98 2.30 -4.45
N LEU A 33 -3.57 2.27 -3.19
CA LEU A 33 -4.20 1.48 -2.15
C LEU A 33 -5.45 2.18 -1.64
N ARG A 34 -6.58 1.51 -1.83
CA ARG A 34 -7.86 1.89 -1.23
C ARG A 34 -8.15 1.05 0.01
N PRO A 35 -9.01 1.52 0.94
CA PRO A 35 -9.37 0.77 2.15
C PRO A 35 -9.77 -0.68 1.88
N LEU A 36 -10.40 -0.94 0.73
CA LEU A 36 -10.62 -2.28 0.19
C LEU A 36 -9.99 -2.38 -1.20
N THR A 37 -8.90 -3.13 -1.30
CA THR A 37 -8.20 -3.42 -2.56
C THR A 37 -8.21 -4.93 -2.77
N ILE A 38 -8.78 -5.40 -3.89
CA ILE A 38 -8.92 -6.83 -4.20
C ILE A 38 -8.10 -7.15 -5.45
N PHE A 39 -7.18 -8.11 -5.34
CA PHE A 39 -6.41 -8.60 -6.47
C PHE A 39 -7.06 -9.85 -7.06
N ILE A 40 -7.58 -9.74 -8.29
CA ILE A 40 -8.19 -10.84 -9.06
C ILE A 40 -7.43 -11.11 -10.36
N GLY A 41 -7.53 -12.34 -10.88
CA GLY A 41 -6.88 -12.75 -12.12
C GLY A 41 -6.34 -14.18 -12.09
N PRO A 42 -5.73 -14.68 -13.19
CA PRO A 42 -5.20 -16.04 -13.30
C PRO A 42 -4.17 -16.40 -12.24
N ASN A 43 -3.99 -17.69 -11.96
CA ASN A 43 -2.94 -18.14 -11.04
C ASN A 43 -1.54 -17.73 -11.52
N ASN A 44 -0.62 -17.54 -10.58
CA ASN A 44 0.79 -17.22 -10.84
C ASN A 44 1.10 -15.85 -11.48
N VAL A 45 0.15 -14.91 -11.55
CA VAL A 45 0.40 -13.54 -12.10
C VAL A 45 0.86 -12.52 -11.06
N GLY A 46 1.24 -12.97 -9.85
CA GLY A 46 1.78 -12.08 -8.82
C GLY A 46 0.80 -11.43 -7.87
N LYS A 47 -0.46 -11.89 -7.83
CA LYS A 47 -1.46 -11.45 -6.84
C LYS A 47 -0.98 -11.67 -5.40
N SER A 48 -0.59 -12.90 -5.05
CA SER A 48 -0.10 -13.21 -3.70
C SER A 48 1.20 -12.47 -3.38
N TYR A 49 2.13 -12.39 -4.34
CA TYR A 49 3.39 -11.64 -4.16
C TYR A 49 3.13 -10.17 -3.85
N THR A 50 2.24 -9.53 -4.62
CA THR A 50 1.84 -8.14 -4.40
C THR A 50 1.27 -7.95 -3.00
N SER A 51 0.32 -8.79 -2.57
CA SER A 51 -0.24 -8.74 -1.22
C SER A 51 0.81 -8.94 -0.12
N ILE A 52 1.74 -9.87 -0.30
CA ILE A 52 2.82 -10.16 0.66
C ILE A 52 3.74 -8.94 0.81
N ILE A 53 4.15 -8.31 -0.30
CA ILE A 53 5.02 -7.13 -0.28
C ILE A 53 4.32 -5.97 0.44
N ILE A 54 3.05 -5.71 0.11
CA ILE A 54 2.25 -4.67 0.76
C ILE A 54 2.17 -4.92 2.27
N HIS A 55 1.91 -6.17 2.66
CA HIS A 55 1.84 -6.56 4.07
C HIS A 55 3.17 -6.37 4.81
N ALA A 56 4.27 -6.87 4.22
CA ALA A 56 5.60 -6.75 4.79
C ALA A 56 6.02 -5.28 4.96
N LEU A 57 5.79 -4.45 3.94
CA LEU A 57 6.09 -3.03 3.98
C LEU A 57 5.28 -2.29 5.04
N LYS A 58 3.97 -2.60 5.14
CA LYS A 58 3.10 -2.04 6.18
C LYS A 58 3.66 -2.34 7.58
N ASN A 59 4.00 -3.59 7.85
CA ASN A 59 4.50 -3.99 9.17
C ASN A 59 5.84 -3.33 9.47
N ALA A 60 6.78 -3.34 8.51
CA ALA A 60 8.08 -2.68 8.67
C ALA A 60 7.94 -1.18 8.97
N LEU A 61 7.00 -0.49 8.31
CA LEU A 61 6.74 0.93 8.57
C LEU A 61 6.13 1.15 9.96
N LEU A 62 5.16 0.33 10.36
CA LEU A 62 4.55 0.41 11.70
C LEU A 62 5.59 0.14 12.80
N ASP A 63 6.45 -0.84 12.61
CA ASP A 63 7.52 -1.19 13.54
C ASP A 63 8.56 -0.06 13.63
N ALA A 64 8.94 0.54 12.51
CA ALA A 64 9.84 1.69 12.48
C ALA A 64 9.24 2.89 13.23
N VAL A 65 7.96 3.21 13.00
CA VAL A 65 7.26 4.30 13.70
C VAL A 65 7.14 4.01 15.18
N SER A 66 6.80 2.78 15.56
CA SER A 66 6.71 2.35 16.96
C SER A 66 8.06 2.50 17.67
N THR A 67 9.13 2.03 17.01
CA THR A 67 10.50 2.12 17.52
C THR A 67 10.94 3.56 17.71
N PHE A 68 10.68 4.42 16.71
CA PHE A 68 10.95 5.85 16.78
C PHE A 68 10.18 6.51 17.94
N ARG A 69 8.87 6.22 18.05
CA ARG A 69 8.01 6.74 19.10
C ARG A 69 8.51 6.35 20.49
N MET A 70 8.86 5.07 20.68
CA MET A 70 9.41 4.57 21.95
C MET A 70 10.76 5.20 22.28
N ARG A 71 11.59 5.50 21.28
CA ARG A 71 12.90 6.13 21.47
C ARG A 71 12.77 7.62 21.83
N PHE A 72 11.82 8.34 21.24
CA PHE A 72 11.69 9.78 21.40
C PHE A 72 10.81 10.21 22.58
N LEU A 73 9.74 9.47 22.91
CA LEU A 73 8.83 9.79 24.03
C LEU A 73 9.31 9.26 25.40
N ARG A 74 10.54 8.76 25.48
CA ARG A 74 11.15 8.22 26.72
C ARG A 74 12.22 9.14 27.29
N LYS A 75 12.27 10.39 26.84
CA LYS A 75 12.94 11.54 27.48
C LYS A 75 11.87 12.50 27.98
#